data_AF-A0A7C3W052-F1
#
_entry.id   AF-A0A7C3W052-F1
#
_cell.length_a   1.000
_cell.length_b   1.000
_cell.length_c   1.000
_cell.angle_alpha   90.00
_cell.angle_beta   90.00
_cell.angle_gamma   90.00
#
_symmetry.space_group_name_H-M   'P 1'
#
loop_
_entity.id
_entity.type
_entity.pdbx_description
1 polymer ?
#
loop_
_entity_poly.entity_id
_entity_poly.type
_entity_poly.pdbx_seq_one_letter_code
_entity_poly.pdbx_strand_id
1 'polypeptide(L)'
;MYYLQGAIKKTPKKRGITMKISFLGAAREVTGSCYLVETEAGRFLVDCGMVQGSREAMARNREPFVFDVGTIDFVLLTHAHIDHSGLLPKLARDLVEWHDEGTDLPYLHFTASVDESKALNQIRSGAIIISASGMCNAGRIRHH
;
A
#
# COMPACT_ATOMS: atom_id res chain seq x y z
N MET A 1 29.84 -26.63 -50.92
CA MET A 1 30.28 -25.76 -49.82
C MET A 1 29.04 -25.13 -49.20
N TYR A 2 28.53 -25.73 -48.13
CA TYR A 2 27.33 -25.30 -47.41
C TYR A 2 27.69 -24.20 -46.40
N TYR A 3 26.93 -23.11 -46.36
CA TYR A 3 26.93 -22.19 -45.21
C TYR A 3 25.48 -21.87 -44.82
N LEU A 4 25.05 -22.46 -43.70
CA LEU A 4 23.82 -22.15 -42.98
C LEU A 4 24.00 -20.81 -42.25
N GLN A 5 23.27 -19.77 -42.66
CA GLN A 5 23.10 -18.57 -41.83
C GLN A 5 22.11 -18.90 -40.70
N GLY A 6 22.65 -19.14 -39.50
CA GLY A 6 21.86 -19.31 -38.29
C GLY A 6 21.09 -18.04 -37.96
N ALA A 7 19.76 -18.14 -37.90
CA ALA A 7 18.92 -17.11 -37.34
C ALA A 7 19.29 -16.91 -35.87
N ILE A 8 19.85 -15.74 -35.55
CA ILE A 8 20.03 -15.28 -34.17
C ILE A 8 18.63 -15.10 -33.58
N LYS A 9 18.15 -16.08 -32.82
CA LYS A 9 16.96 -15.92 -31.98
C LYS A 9 17.27 -14.78 -31.00
N LYS A 10 16.68 -13.60 -31.23
CA LYS A 10 16.67 -12.52 -30.25
C LYS A 10 16.09 -13.11 -28.96
N THR A 11 16.92 -13.22 -27.94
CA THR A 11 16.46 -13.50 -26.58
C THR A 11 15.43 -12.43 -26.22
N PRO A 12 14.28 -12.80 -25.62
CA PRO A 12 13.32 -11.81 -25.19
C PRO A 12 14.05 -10.87 -24.20
N LYS A 13 14.04 -9.56 -24.49
CA LYS A 13 14.43 -8.54 -23.51
C LYS A 13 13.68 -8.87 -22.22
N LYS A 14 14.39 -9.19 -21.13
CA LYS A 14 13.77 -9.24 -19.80
C LYS A 14 13.05 -7.90 -19.63
N ARG A 15 11.71 -7.90 -19.57
CA ARG A 15 10.96 -6.72 -19.11
C ARG A 15 11.56 -6.38 -17.75
N GLY A 16 12.16 -5.20 -17.65
CA GLY A 16 12.84 -4.79 -16.43
C GLY A 16 11.79 -4.61 -15.36
N ILE A 17 11.63 -5.62 -14.51
CA ILE A 17 10.82 -5.54 -13.29
C ILE A 17 11.46 -4.44 -12.45
N THR A 18 10.94 -3.22 -12.58
CA THR A 18 11.50 -2.05 -11.91
C THR A 18 10.60 -1.75 -10.73
N MET A 19 11.05 -2.14 -9.55
CA MET A 19 10.44 -1.75 -8.28
C MET A 19 11.14 -0.49 -7.79
N LYS A 20 10.37 0.51 -7.36
CA LYS A 20 10.88 1.72 -6.70
C LYS A 20 10.23 1.83 -5.33
N ILE A 21 11.05 2.12 -4.31
CA ILE A 21 10.61 2.37 -2.94
C ILE A 21 11.04 3.79 -2.58
N SER A 22 10.09 4.60 -2.12
CA SER A 22 10.33 5.96 -1.63
C SER A 22 10.05 6.01 -0.13
N PHE A 23 11.05 6.45 0.64
CA PHE A 23 10.96 6.54 2.10
C PHE A 23 10.43 7.93 2.47
N LEU A 24 9.16 8.00 2.88
CA LEU A 24 8.45 9.26 3.14
C LEU A 24 8.44 9.64 4.62
N GLY A 25 8.72 8.69 5.50
CA GLY A 25 8.95 8.90 6.93
C GLY A 25 9.63 7.69 7.57
N ALA A 26 9.93 7.77 8.87
CA ALA A 26 10.75 6.79 9.61
C ALA A 26 12.14 6.54 8.99
N ALA A 27 12.63 7.45 8.13
CA ALA A 27 13.98 7.45 7.60
C ALA A 27 14.84 8.40 8.42
N ARG A 28 15.71 7.83 9.27
CA ARG A 28 16.51 8.57 10.27
C ARG A 28 15.67 9.20 11.40
N GLU A 29 14.45 8.68 11.60
CA GLU A 29 13.53 9.03 12.68
C GLU A 29 12.76 7.77 13.12
N VAL A 30 12.21 7.76 14.34
CA VAL A 30 11.55 6.55 14.93
C VAL A 30 10.05 6.50 14.65
N THR A 31 9.43 7.63 14.29
CA THR A 31 7.96 7.75 14.15
C THR A 31 7.58 8.24 12.75
N GLY A 32 6.31 8.13 12.40
CA GLY A 32 5.82 8.58 11.10
C GLY A 32 6.15 7.61 9.96
N SER A 33 6.04 6.31 10.20
CA SER A 33 6.27 5.27 9.19
C SER A 33 5.38 5.52 7.97
N CYS A 34 5.99 5.70 6.80
CA CYS A 34 5.29 5.81 5.54
C CYS A 34 6.26 5.54 4.39
N TYR A 35 5.96 4.53 3.58
CA TYR A 35 6.76 4.17 2.42
C TYR A 35 5.86 4.03 1.21
N LEU A 36 6.25 4.63 0.09
CA LEU A 36 5.56 4.46 -1.18
C LEU A 36 6.29 3.41 -2.01
N VAL A 37 5.57 2.36 -2.40
CA VAL A 37 6.07 1.29 -3.24
C VAL A 37 5.41 1.39 -4.61
N GLU A 38 6.24 1.44 -5.64
CA GLU A 38 5.83 1.54 -7.04
C GLU A 38 6.37 0.32 -7.80
N THR A 39 5.48 -0.38 -8.49
CA THR A 39 5.80 -1.55 -9.32
C THR A 39 5.05 -1.47 -10.65
N GLU A 40 5.35 -2.38 -11.58
CA GLU A 40 4.53 -2.52 -12.80
C GLU A 40 3.08 -2.95 -12.50
N ALA A 41 2.82 -3.58 -11.35
CA ALA A 41 1.52 -4.14 -10.99
C ALA A 41 0.66 -3.22 -10.12
N GLY A 42 1.22 -2.11 -9.63
CA GLY A 42 0.51 -1.21 -8.73
C GLY A 42 1.41 -0.32 -7.90
N ARG A 43 0.77 0.62 -7.21
CA ARG A 43 1.34 1.69 -6.41
C ARG A 43 0.62 1.74 -5.07
N PHE A 44 1.34 1.45 -3.99
CA PHE A 44 0.74 1.30 -2.67
C PHE A 44 1.60 1.90 -1.56
N LEU A 45 0.98 2.24 -0.45
CA LEU A 45 1.70 2.64 0.76
C LEU A 45 1.96 1.45 1.66
N VAL A 46 3.10 1.44 2.34
CA VAL A 46 3.31 0.67 3.56
C VAL A 46 3.26 1.65 4.72
N ASP A 47 2.25 1.49 5.57
CA ASP A 47 1.88 2.41 6.66
C ASP A 47 1.53 3.84 6.22
N CYS A 48 0.84 4.55 7.12
CA CYS A 48 0.57 5.98 7.04
C CYS A 48 0.55 6.55 8.46
N GLY A 49 1.75 6.68 9.02
CA GLY A 49 1.99 6.97 10.42
C GLY A 49 2.13 8.44 10.77
N MET A 50 1.79 8.79 12.01
CA MET A 50 1.98 10.13 12.56
C MET A 50 3.40 10.32 13.12
N VAL A 51 4.03 11.45 12.82
CA VAL A 51 5.30 11.85 13.46
C VAL A 51 5.00 12.36 14.87
N GLN A 52 5.70 11.85 15.89
CA GLN A 52 5.47 12.20 17.30
C GLN A 52 6.66 12.98 17.90
N GLY A 53 6.42 13.64 19.03
CA GLY A 53 7.46 14.32 19.82
C GLY A 53 7.29 15.83 19.87
N SER A 54 7.92 16.56 18.95
CA SER A 54 8.00 18.02 19.00
C SER A 54 6.79 18.75 18.38
N ARG A 55 6.68 20.07 18.59
CA ARG A 55 5.65 20.88 17.93
C ARG A 55 5.84 20.92 16.42
N GLU A 56 7.09 20.88 15.96
CA GLU A 56 7.46 20.81 14.55
C GLU A 56 7.03 19.47 13.94
N ALA A 57 7.16 18.36 14.70
CA ALA A 57 6.63 17.06 14.29
C ALA A 57 5.10 17.10 14.12
N MET A 58 4.37 17.77 15.02
CA MET A 58 2.93 17.95 14.87
C MET A 58 2.55 18.81 13.65
N ALA A 59 3.35 19.83 13.32
CA ALA A 59 3.12 20.65 12.14
C ALA A 59 3.28 19.83 10.85
N ARG A 60 4.32 18.98 10.77
CA ARG A 60 4.55 18.07 9.64
C ARG A 60 3.36 17.16 9.32
N ASN A 61 2.63 16.71 10.35
CA ASN A 61 1.44 15.87 10.16
C ASN A 61 0.28 16.57 9.45
N ARG A 62 0.30 17.91 9.36
CA ARG A 62 -0.72 18.72 8.69
C ARG A 62 -0.34 19.08 7.26
N GLU A 63 0.92 18.91 6.88
CA GLU A 63 1.38 19.21 5.53
C GLU A 63 0.69 18.28 4.51
N PRO A 64 0.49 18.74 3.26
CA PRO A 64 0.02 17.90 2.17
C PRO A 64 0.95 16.68 1.97
N PHE A 65 0.39 15.58 1.47
CA PHE A 65 1.23 14.45 1.07
C PHE A 65 2.10 14.86 -0.12
N VAL A 66 3.35 14.40 -0.13
CA VAL A 66 4.30 14.65 -1.24
C VAL A 66 4.09 13.70 -2.43
N PHE A 67 2.93 13.07 -2.50
CA PHE A 67 2.51 12.16 -3.54
C PHE A 67 1.04 12.37 -3.84
N ASP A 68 0.62 12.05 -5.06
CA ASP A 68 -0.79 12.03 -5.44
C ASP A 68 -1.50 10.87 -4.73
N VAL A 69 -2.46 11.21 -3.87
CA VAL A 69 -3.24 10.26 -3.08
C VAL A 69 -4.17 9.42 -3.95
N GLY A 70 -4.72 9.98 -5.04
CA GLY A 70 -5.64 9.29 -5.94
C GLY A 70 -5.00 8.19 -6.78
N THR A 71 -3.66 8.15 -6.81
CA THR A 71 -2.87 7.12 -7.52
C THR A 71 -2.42 5.97 -6.61
N ILE A 72 -2.91 5.92 -5.37
CA ILE A 72 -2.63 4.83 -4.44
C ILE A 72 -3.72 3.76 -4.55
N ASP A 73 -3.33 2.54 -4.89
CA ASP A 73 -4.23 1.40 -5.00
C ASP A 73 -4.70 0.90 -3.62
N PHE A 74 -3.79 0.89 -2.64
CA PHE A 74 -4.06 0.43 -1.28
C PHE A 74 -2.99 0.89 -0.28
N VAL A 75 -3.27 0.70 1.00
CA VAL A 75 -2.30 0.88 2.09
C VAL A 75 -2.09 -0.45 2.83
N LEU A 76 -0.88 -1.00 2.79
CA LEU A 76 -0.48 -2.10 3.65
C LEU A 76 -0.16 -1.56 5.04
N LEU A 77 -1.08 -1.72 5.99
CA LEU A 77 -0.84 -1.38 7.39
C LEU A 77 -0.14 -2.53 8.11
N THR A 78 1.06 -2.29 8.63
CA THR A 78 1.84 -3.30 9.37
C THR A 78 1.25 -3.56 10.75
N HIS A 79 0.85 -2.51 11.46
CA HIS A 79 0.22 -2.56 12.77
C HIS A 79 -0.50 -1.26 13.15
N ALA A 80 -1.28 -1.29 14.23
CA ALA A 80 -2.19 -0.21 14.59
C ALA A 80 -1.57 0.88 15.50
N HIS A 81 -0.27 0.88 15.76
CA HIS A 81 0.34 1.98 16.51
C HIS A 81 0.25 3.29 15.73
N ILE A 82 0.13 4.41 16.46
CA ILE A 82 -0.16 5.72 15.87
C ILE A 82 0.94 6.23 14.93
N ASP A 83 2.18 5.81 15.14
CA ASP A 83 3.32 6.04 14.25
C ASP A 83 3.31 5.18 12.98
N HIS A 84 2.32 4.32 12.79
CA HIS A 84 2.07 3.53 11.58
C HIS A 84 0.67 3.77 10.98
N SER A 85 -0.31 4.15 11.80
CA SER A 85 -1.72 4.30 11.39
C SER A 85 -2.27 5.74 11.50
N GLY A 86 -1.57 6.62 12.21
CA GLY A 86 -2.13 7.88 12.70
C GLY A 86 -2.48 8.93 11.64
N LEU A 87 -2.02 8.77 10.40
CA LEU A 87 -2.38 9.64 9.27
C LEU A 87 -3.38 8.99 8.30
N LEU A 88 -3.82 7.75 8.54
CA LEU A 88 -4.87 7.12 7.72
C LEU A 88 -6.17 7.96 7.65
N PRO A 89 -6.66 8.61 8.73
CA PRO A 89 -7.83 9.49 8.62
C PRO A 89 -7.60 10.72 7.72
N LYS A 90 -6.36 11.25 7.71
CA LYS A 90 -5.98 12.34 6.80
C LYS A 90 -5.97 11.85 5.35
N LEU A 91 -5.36 10.69 5.09
CA LEU A 91 -5.35 10.06 3.77
C LEU A 91 -6.77 9.79 3.26
N ALA A 92 -7.65 9.26 4.10
CA ALA A 92 -9.04 8.98 3.73
C ALA A 92 -9.81 10.26 3.37
N ARG A 93 -9.63 11.35 4.14
CA ARG A 93 -10.23 12.65 3.80
C ARG A 93 -9.69 13.19 2.48
N ASP A 94 -8.37 13.20 2.29
CA ASP A 94 -7.73 13.70 1.07
C ASP A 94 -8.18 12.87 -0.17
N LEU A 95 -8.44 11.56 -0.01
CA LEU A 95 -9.04 10.69 -1.04
C LEU A 95 -10.51 11.01 -1.34
N VAL A 96 -11.31 11.35 -0.32
CA VAL A 96 -12.72 11.77 -0.50
C VAL A 96 -12.77 13.11 -1.23
N GLU A 97 -11.92 14.07 -0.85
CA GLU A 97 -11.81 15.36 -1.55
C GLU A 97 -11.38 15.15 -3.01
N TRP A 98 -10.37 14.30 -3.26
CA TRP A 98 -9.99 13.91 -4.62
C TRP A 98 -11.13 13.26 -5.41
N HIS A 99 -11.98 12.47 -4.74
CA HIS A 99 -13.13 11.82 -5.37
C HIS A 99 -14.28 12.79 -5.67
N ASP A 100 -14.56 13.75 -4.79
CA ASP A 100 -15.53 14.82 -5.07
C ASP A 100 -15.11 15.64 -6.30
N GLU A 101 -13.81 15.64 -6.62
CA GLU A 101 -13.24 16.21 -7.85
C GLU A 101 -13.23 15.23 -9.06
N GLY A 102 -13.47 13.92 -8.85
CA GLY A 102 -13.37 12.85 -9.87
C GLY A 102 -14.30 11.65 -9.62
N THR A 103 -15.35 11.53 -10.43
CA THR A 103 -16.38 10.47 -10.37
C THR A 103 -15.85 9.05 -10.70
N ASP A 104 -15.63 8.21 -9.68
CA ASP A 104 -16.08 6.80 -9.48
C ASP A 104 -15.31 6.15 -8.29
N LEU A 105 -16.00 5.59 -7.28
CA LEU A 105 -15.40 4.99 -6.06
C LEU A 105 -14.93 3.54 -6.27
N PRO A 106 -13.82 3.08 -5.65
CA PRO A 106 -13.57 1.67 -5.43
C PRO A 106 -14.43 1.16 -4.26
N TYR A 107 -15.39 0.30 -4.58
CA TYR A 107 -16.21 -0.59 -3.75
C TYR A 107 -15.72 -0.85 -2.30
N LEU A 108 -16.28 -0.12 -1.32
CA LEU A 108 -16.15 -0.44 0.11
C LEU A 108 -17.26 -1.42 0.53
N HIS A 109 -16.90 -2.67 0.81
CA HIS A 109 -17.81 -3.70 1.32
C HIS A 109 -17.44 -4.10 2.75
N PHE A 110 -18.36 -3.89 3.68
CA PHE A 110 -18.19 -4.31 5.07
C PHE A 110 -18.59 -5.78 5.22
N THR A 111 -17.63 -6.60 5.67
CA THR A 111 -17.84 -8.00 6.04
C THR A 111 -18.07 -8.10 7.54
N ALA A 112 -19.27 -8.51 7.96
CA ALA A 112 -19.68 -8.52 9.37
C ALA A 112 -19.89 -9.93 9.95
N SER A 113 -20.08 -10.94 9.09
CA SER A 113 -20.26 -12.33 9.52
C SER A 113 -18.99 -13.17 9.35
N VAL A 114 -18.87 -14.19 10.20
CA VAL A 114 -17.74 -15.15 10.16
C VAL A 114 -17.68 -15.90 8.82
N ASP A 115 -18.82 -16.13 8.16
CA ASP A 115 -18.85 -16.88 6.91
C ASP A 115 -18.49 -16.03 5.68
N GLU A 116 -18.90 -14.74 5.67
CA GLU A 116 -18.42 -13.77 4.68
C GLU A 116 -16.92 -13.55 4.79
N SER A 117 -16.41 -13.52 6.02
CA SER A 117 -14.99 -13.42 6.30
C SER A 117 -14.28 -14.63 5.66
N LYS A 118 -14.68 -15.86 6.01
CA LYS A 118 -14.10 -17.09 5.44
C LYS A 118 -14.12 -17.13 3.91
N ALA A 119 -15.13 -16.54 3.27
CA ALA A 119 -15.24 -16.48 1.83
C ALA A 119 -14.09 -15.72 1.15
N LEU A 120 -13.41 -14.80 1.87
CA LEU A 120 -12.20 -14.12 1.39
C LEU A 120 -11.08 -15.09 1.01
N ASN A 121 -11.02 -16.28 1.64
CA ASN A 121 -10.04 -17.32 1.31
C ASN A 121 -10.25 -17.93 -0.08
N GLN A 122 -11.39 -17.69 -0.73
CA GLN A 122 -11.66 -18.17 -2.09
C GLN A 122 -11.06 -17.25 -3.17
N ILE A 123 -10.55 -16.07 -2.79
CA ILE A 123 -9.93 -15.15 -3.73
C ILE A 123 -8.56 -15.69 -4.14
N ARG A 124 -8.42 -16.09 -5.41
CA ARG A 124 -7.21 -16.77 -5.91
C ARG A 124 -6.10 -15.82 -6.34
N SER A 125 -6.42 -14.56 -6.64
CA SER A 125 -5.46 -13.54 -7.07
C SER A 125 -6.12 -12.15 -7.08
N GLY A 126 -5.32 -11.09 -7.00
CA GLY A 126 -5.81 -9.71 -7.17
C GLY A 126 -6.49 -9.10 -5.94
N ALA A 127 -6.22 -9.63 -4.74
CA ALA A 127 -6.68 -9.06 -3.48
C ALA A 127 -5.50 -8.58 -2.63
N ILE A 128 -5.73 -7.48 -1.92
CA ILE A 128 -4.90 -6.98 -0.82
C ILE A 128 -5.69 -7.15 0.47
N ILE A 129 -5.08 -7.81 1.47
CA ILE A 129 -5.67 -8.00 2.80
C ILE A 129 -4.87 -7.16 3.79
N ILE A 130 -5.54 -6.19 4.41
CA ILE A 130 -4.94 -5.31 5.43
C ILE A 130 -5.35 -5.85 6.80
N SER A 131 -4.37 -6.17 7.63
CA SER A 131 -4.62 -6.80 8.93
C SER A 131 -3.81 -6.12 10.02
N ALA A 132 -4.45 -5.70 11.11
CA ALA A 132 -3.74 -5.15 12.26
C ALA A 132 -2.89 -6.25 12.96
N SER A 133 -1.73 -5.85 13.50
CA SER A 133 -0.65 -6.69 14.08
C SER A 133 -1.07 -7.84 15.01
N GLY A 134 -2.24 -7.76 15.65
CA GLY A 134 -2.77 -8.82 16.50
C GLY A 134 -3.17 -10.11 15.76
N MET A 135 -3.25 -10.07 14.43
CA MET A 135 -3.64 -11.21 13.59
C MET A 135 -2.45 -12.03 13.08
N CYS A 136 -1.27 -11.41 12.89
CA CYS A 136 -0.09 -12.11 12.38
C CYS A 136 0.82 -12.68 13.47
N ASN A 137 0.69 -12.20 14.72
CA ASN A 137 1.50 -12.69 15.85
C ASN A 137 0.72 -13.74 16.66
N ALA A 138 0.92 -15.02 16.31
CA ALA A 138 0.66 -16.18 17.17
C ALA A 138 -0.74 -16.29 17.81
N GLY A 139 -1.79 -16.27 16.99
CA GLY A 139 -2.90 -17.20 17.18
C GLY A 139 -4.14 -16.69 17.90
N ARG A 140 -4.89 -15.76 17.28
CA ARG A 140 -6.29 -15.59 17.71
C ARG A 140 -7.36 -15.28 16.69
N ILE A 141 -7.17 -15.50 15.39
CA ILE A 141 -8.28 -15.67 14.43
C ILE A 141 -7.85 -16.65 13.34
N ARG A 142 -8.58 -17.78 13.19
CA ARG A 142 -8.34 -18.82 12.17
C ARG A 142 -9.01 -18.53 10.82
N HIS A 143 -9.85 -17.50 10.76
CA HIS A 143 -10.63 -17.14 9.59
C HIS A 143 -10.71 -15.61 9.49
N HIS A 144 -9.99 -15.06 8.51
CA HIS A 144 -10.18 -13.68 8.00
C HIS A 144 -11.57 -13.48 7.51
#